data_AF-A0A5D4RVY2-F1
#
_entry.id   AF-A0A5D4RVY2-F1
#
_cell.length_a   1.000
_cell.length_b   1.000
_cell.length_c   1.000
_cell.angle_alpha   90.00
_cell.angle_beta   90.00
_cell.angle_gamma   90.00
#
_symmetry.space_group_name_H-M   'P 1'
#
loop_
_entity.id
_entity.type
_entity.pdbx_description
1 polymer ?
#
loop_
_entity_poly.entity_id
_entity_poly.type
_entity_poly.pdbx_seq_one_letter_code
_entity_poly.pdbx_strand_id
1 'polypeptide(L)'
;MKRSSSETQLDQQLSELESNMKWRGERDLKNKILSTIDTNQPLRKGWLRMTAYALTACLFLFGIFIGSAFVSPTMAKVASKIPYLSTIFHSETLHERLWEEFKKNDINVIGISGTRDIIVSIEGSEEDLREVSGKIKSISRKVFSEKGYDATTVEVVLQVDKIPQPSEMEEKLDLAWEEAKEKLTAVDVTILSGGISLEPDSDHVSVEVSIPASESRKEEIKTIIQQTFEVHGTKDLDVKLQSVDVEKEKARSTAWNELFQTMIEGLMTKKEYQVTGFGYSFSPPPLQIIIKTSIKESDPDRIEKVGRIETDIQQFLQSDEVQKKINKEEYQLVIRSKDGNKIN
;
A
#
# COMPACT_ATOMS: atom_id res chain seq x y z
N MET A 1 109.64 12.97 -9.75
CA MET A 1 108.31 12.84 -9.11
C MET A 1 107.35 13.81 -9.79
N LYS A 2 106.44 13.30 -10.63
CA LYS A 2 105.08 13.81 -10.94
C LYS A 2 104.57 13.03 -12.16
N ARG A 3 103.50 12.26 -11.96
CA ARG A 3 102.97 11.23 -12.86
C ARG A 3 102.70 11.79 -14.27
N SER A 4 103.03 10.98 -15.28
CA SER A 4 102.77 11.24 -16.70
C SER A 4 101.27 11.39 -16.96
N SER A 5 100.90 12.44 -17.70
CA SER A 5 99.53 12.81 -18.09
C SER A 5 98.79 11.74 -18.93
N SER A 6 99.48 10.65 -19.30
CA SER A 6 98.92 9.53 -20.06
C SER A 6 98.21 8.49 -19.19
N GLU A 7 98.63 8.27 -17.95
CA GLU A 7 97.97 7.30 -17.05
C GLU A 7 96.65 7.85 -16.49
N THR A 8 96.61 9.16 -16.24
CA THR A 8 95.42 9.84 -15.69
C THR A 8 94.26 9.90 -16.68
N GLN A 9 94.55 9.88 -17.98
CA GLN A 9 93.54 9.93 -19.04
C GLN A 9 92.94 8.54 -19.34
N LEU A 10 93.72 7.47 -19.15
CA LEU A 10 93.26 6.08 -19.30
C LEU A 10 92.34 5.67 -18.13
N ASP A 11 92.70 6.03 -16.89
CA ASP A 11 91.88 5.77 -15.70
C ASP A 11 90.54 6.51 -15.75
N GLN A 12 90.52 7.70 -16.35
CA GLN A 12 89.31 8.50 -16.53
C GLN A 12 88.37 7.88 -17.58
N GLN A 13 88.93 7.36 -18.69
CA GLN A 13 88.17 6.63 -19.71
C GLN A 13 87.66 5.28 -19.21
N LEU A 14 88.44 4.54 -18.40
CA LEU A 14 88.02 3.29 -17.77
C LEU A 14 86.90 3.51 -16.74
N SER A 15 87.00 4.56 -15.91
CA SER A 15 85.94 4.95 -14.97
C SER A 15 84.65 5.37 -15.69
N GLU A 16 84.76 6.12 -16.80
CA GLU A 16 83.60 6.45 -17.65
C GLU A 16 83.02 5.21 -18.36
N LEU A 17 83.85 4.25 -18.78
CA LEU A 17 83.40 3.01 -19.41
C LEU A 17 82.70 2.10 -18.40
N GLU A 18 83.22 1.96 -17.17
CA GLU A 18 82.61 1.19 -16.08
C GLU A 18 81.31 1.84 -15.59
N SER A 19 81.27 3.17 -15.47
CA SER A 19 80.07 3.96 -15.18
C SER A 19 79.00 3.77 -16.25
N ASN A 20 79.36 3.91 -17.53
CA ASN A 20 78.46 3.72 -18.66
C ASN A 20 78.01 2.26 -18.81
N MET A 21 78.86 1.26 -18.50
CA MET A 21 78.48 -0.15 -18.49
C MET A 21 77.50 -0.49 -17.35
N LYS A 22 77.69 0.07 -16.14
CA LYS A 22 76.72 -0.07 -15.04
C LYS A 22 75.36 0.56 -15.40
N TRP A 23 75.36 1.75 -15.98
CA TRP A 23 74.12 2.47 -16.38
C TRP A 23 73.42 1.89 -17.63
N ARG A 24 74.15 1.20 -18.52
CA ARG A 24 73.57 0.56 -19.71
C ARG A 24 73.11 -0.88 -19.40
N GLY A 25 73.86 -1.61 -18.57
CA GLY A 25 73.48 -2.92 -18.06
C GLY A 25 72.22 -2.88 -17.21
N GLU A 26 72.10 -1.93 -16.26
CA GLU A 26 70.88 -1.78 -15.43
C GLU A 26 69.68 -1.31 -16.25
N ARG A 27 69.83 -0.41 -17.22
CA ARG A 27 68.71 0.02 -18.07
C ARG A 27 68.29 -1.04 -19.07
N ASP A 28 69.21 -1.79 -19.66
CA ASP A 28 68.86 -2.91 -20.55
C ASP A 28 68.27 -4.08 -19.77
N LEU A 29 68.72 -4.35 -18.53
CA LEU A 29 68.07 -5.32 -17.64
C LEU A 29 66.70 -4.83 -17.19
N LYS A 30 66.53 -3.56 -16.81
CA LYS A 30 65.24 -3.01 -16.40
C LYS A 30 64.26 -2.96 -17.58
N ASN A 31 64.71 -2.62 -18.79
CA ASN A 31 63.89 -2.65 -19.99
C ASN A 31 63.66 -4.07 -20.52
N LYS A 32 64.59 -5.02 -20.37
CA LYS A 32 64.33 -6.46 -20.63
C LYS A 32 63.37 -7.05 -19.60
N ILE A 33 63.50 -6.72 -18.32
CA ILE A 33 62.61 -7.17 -17.26
C ILE A 33 61.22 -6.55 -17.47
N LEU A 34 61.11 -5.25 -17.79
CA LEU A 34 59.83 -4.60 -18.09
C LEU A 34 59.21 -5.11 -19.39
N SER A 35 59.98 -5.38 -20.45
CA SER A 35 59.45 -5.99 -21.70
C SER A 35 59.17 -7.49 -21.61
N THR A 36 59.82 -8.21 -20.67
CA THR A 36 59.53 -9.63 -20.41
C THR A 36 58.36 -9.78 -19.42
N ILE A 37 58.09 -8.78 -18.57
CA ILE A 37 56.92 -8.75 -17.67
C ILE A 37 55.66 -8.27 -18.40
N ASP A 38 55.78 -7.43 -19.45
CA ASP A 38 54.63 -6.92 -20.22
C ASP A 38 54.25 -7.78 -21.44
N THR A 39 54.92 -8.93 -21.66
CA THR A 39 54.59 -9.83 -22.77
C THR A 39 54.77 -11.31 -22.41
N ASN A 40 53.90 -11.83 -21.54
CA ASN A 40 53.31 -13.19 -21.59
C ASN A 40 52.66 -13.57 -20.24
N GLN A 41 51.45 -13.08 -20.00
CA GLN A 41 50.42 -14.02 -19.58
C GLN A 41 49.52 -14.27 -20.79
N PRO A 42 49.39 -15.52 -21.30
CA PRO A 42 48.26 -15.82 -22.14
C PRO A 42 47.03 -15.72 -21.24
N LEU A 43 46.36 -14.57 -21.21
CA LEU A 43 44.96 -14.53 -20.84
C LEU A 43 44.30 -15.60 -21.70
N ARG A 44 43.89 -16.70 -21.05
CA ARG A 44 43.31 -17.88 -21.67
C ARG A 44 42.28 -17.43 -22.70
N LYS A 45 42.67 -17.43 -23.98
CA LYS A 45 41.80 -17.04 -25.11
C LYS A 45 40.56 -17.94 -25.19
N GLY A 46 40.60 -19.11 -24.52
CA GLY A 46 39.45 -19.98 -24.30
C GLY A 46 38.48 -19.49 -23.21
N TRP A 47 38.95 -18.84 -22.13
CA TRP A 47 38.08 -18.47 -21.00
C TRP A 47 37.31 -17.17 -21.25
N LEU A 48 37.93 -16.17 -21.90
CA LEU A 48 37.20 -14.96 -22.34
C LEU A 48 36.20 -15.25 -23.47
N ARG A 49 36.49 -16.23 -24.33
CA ARG A 49 35.49 -16.73 -25.29
C ARG A 49 34.38 -17.47 -24.56
N MET A 50 34.72 -18.32 -23.58
CA MET A 50 33.73 -19.04 -22.77
C MET A 50 32.85 -18.11 -21.92
N THR A 51 33.38 -17.02 -21.35
CA THR A 51 32.58 -16.02 -20.63
C THR A 51 31.77 -15.14 -21.57
N ALA A 52 32.29 -14.79 -22.75
CA ALA A 52 31.50 -14.11 -23.78
C ALA A 52 30.36 -15.02 -24.31
N TYR A 53 30.62 -16.30 -24.59
CA TYR A 53 29.59 -17.27 -24.96
C TYR A 53 28.62 -17.54 -23.81
N ALA A 54 29.07 -17.54 -22.55
CA ALA A 54 28.20 -17.67 -21.39
C ALA A 54 27.34 -16.42 -21.17
N LEU A 55 27.88 -15.21 -21.35
CA LEU A 55 27.10 -13.96 -21.31
C LEU A 55 26.09 -13.89 -22.45
N THR A 56 26.50 -14.28 -23.67
CA THR A 56 25.61 -14.30 -24.83
C THR A 56 24.55 -15.40 -24.66
N ALA A 57 24.91 -16.58 -24.15
CA ALA A 57 23.97 -17.64 -23.82
C ALA A 57 23.06 -17.26 -22.65
N CYS A 58 23.54 -16.53 -21.64
CA CYS A 58 22.70 -15.97 -20.58
C CYS A 58 21.74 -14.92 -21.15
N LEU A 59 22.18 -14.03 -22.04
CA LEU A 59 21.30 -13.07 -22.71
C LEU A 59 20.28 -13.75 -23.63
N PHE A 60 20.65 -14.84 -24.32
CA PHE A 60 19.72 -15.68 -25.06
C PHE A 60 18.77 -16.45 -24.14
N LEU A 61 19.25 -16.99 -23.02
CA LEU A 61 18.43 -17.73 -22.06
C LEU A 61 17.47 -16.80 -21.30
N PHE A 62 17.91 -15.62 -20.87
CA PHE A 62 17.04 -14.58 -20.30
C PHE A 62 16.13 -13.95 -21.37
N GLY A 63 16.58 -13.78 -22.61
CA GLY A 63 15.74 -13.36 -23.72
C GLY A 63 14.66 -14.38 -24.08
N ILE A 64 15.00 -15.68 -24.02
CA ILE A 64 14.05 -16.79 -24.16
C ILE A 64 13.19 -16.90 -22.91
N PHE A 65 13.67 -16.61 -21.71
CA PHE A 65 12.89 -16.69 -20.46
C PHE A 65 11.88 -15.54 -20.36
N ILE A 66 12.32 -14.29 -20.56
CA ILE A 66 11.48 -13.09 -20.63
C ILE A 66 10.55 -13.21 -21.86
N GLY A 67 11.04 -13.70 -22.99
CA GLY A 67 10.21 -14.00 -24.16
C GLY A 67 9.19 -15.12 -23.90
N SER A 68 9.53 -16.17 -23.17
CA SER A 68 8.63 -17.30 -22.90
C SER A 68 7.46 -16.94 -21.99
N ALA A 69 7.64 -15.96 -21.10
CA ALA A 69 6.55 -15.38 -20.32
C ALA A 69 5.52 -14.66 -21.22
N PHE A 70 5.95 -14.10 -22.36
CA PHE A 70 5.07 -13.43 -23.33
C PHE A 70 4.67 -14.29 -24.55
N VAL A 71 5.32 -15.45 -24.77
CA VAL A 71 5.17 -16.24 -26.02
C VAL A 71 4.62 -17.66 -25.78
N SER A 72 4.57 -18.16 -24.54
CA SER A 72 3.97 -19.47 -24.25
C SER A 72 2.45 -19.33 -24.05
N PRO A 73 1.60 -19.91 -24.93
CA PRO A 73 0.16 -19.97 -24.72
C PRO A 73 -0.21 -20.63 -23.40
N THR A 74 0.64 -21.53 -22.86
CA THR A 74 0.42 -22.21 -21.60
C THR A 74 0.64 -21.29 -20.39
N MET A 75 1.72 -20.48 -20.39
CA MET A 75 1.93 -19.49 -19.33
C MET A 75 0.97 -18.31 -19.44
N ALA A 76 0.69 -17.84 -20.67
CA ALA A 76 -0.37 -16.87 -20.90
C ALA A 76 -1.74 -17.39 -20.43
N LYS A 77 -2.04 -18.68 -20.61
CA LYS A 77 -3.27 -19.34 -20.12
C LYS A 77 -3.30 -19.59 -18.62
N VAL A 78 -2.15 -19.64 -17.94
CA VAL A 78 -2.08 -19.70 -16.47
C VAL A 78 -2.20 -18.30 -15.87
N ALA A 79 -1.49 -17.30 -16.44
CA ALA A 79 -1.60 -15.91 -16.05
C ALA A 79 -2.99 -15.31 -16.34
N SER A 80 -3.62 -15.66 -17.46
CA SER A 80 -4.99 -15.23 -17.81
C SER A 80 -6.07 -15.89 -16.95
N LYS A 81 -5.71 -16.85 -16.09
CA LYS A 81 -6.65 -17.55 -15.20
C LYS A 81 -6.62 -17.01 -13.77
N ILE A 82 -5.65 -16.16 -13.41
CA ILE A 82 -5.62 -15.55 -12.09
C ILE A 82 -6.62 -14.40 -12.09
N PRO A 83 -7.71 -14.45 -11.30
CA PRO A 83 -8.70 -13.39 -11.25
C PRO A 83 -8.05 -12.06 -10.88
N TYR A 84 -8.47 -10.97 -11.52
CA TYR A 84 -7.87 -9.64 -11.35
C TYR A 84 -7.70 -9.24 -9.88
N LEU A 85 -8.76 -9.33 -9.07
CA LEU A 85 -8.71 -8.98 -7.65
C LEU A 85 -7.81 -9.92 -6.83
N SER A 86 -7.62 -11.17 -7.25
CA SER A 86 -6.66 -12.09 -6.60
C SER A 86 -5.23 -11.62 -6.79
N THR A 87 -4.90 -10.97 -7.92
CA THR A 87 -3.56 -10.38 -8.12
C THR A 87 -3.31 -9.21 -7.16
N ILE A 88 -4.34 -8.42 -6.88
CA ILE A 88 -4.26 -7.29 -5.95
C ILE A 88 -4.11 -7.78 -4.52
N PHE A 89 -4.89 -8.79 -4.14
CA PHE A 89 -4.87 -9.41 -2.82
C PHE A 89 -3.48 -9.89 -2.40
N HIS A 90 -2.67 -10.32 -3.37
CA HIS A 90 -1.30 -10.81 -3.15
C HIS A 90 -0.21 -9.75 -3.41
N SER A 91 -0.60 -8.52 -3.73
CA SER A 91 0.32 -7.43 -4.03
C SER A 91 0.38 -6.42 -2.89
N GLU A 92 1.50 -5.72 -2.79
CA GLU A 92 1.61 -4.52 -1.95
C GLU A 92 0.50 -3.52 -2.30
N THR A 93 -0.15 -2.95 -1.28
CA THR A 93 -1.26 -2.01 -1.48
C THR A 93 -0.79 -0.70 -2.12
N LEU A 94 -1.73 0.05 -2.70
CA LEU A 94 -1.42 1.37 -3.25
C LEU A 94 -0.79 2.31 -2.20
N HIS A 95 -1.32 2.29 -0.98
CA HIS A 95 -0.89 3.19 0.10
C HIS A 95 0.51 2.87 0.56
N GLU A 96 0.82 1.58 0.78
CA GLU A 96 2.16 1.11 1.13
C GLU A 96 3.16 1.55 0.07
N ARG A 97 2.84 1.31 -1.21
CA ARG A 97 3.77 1.65 -2.29
C ARG A 97 4.04 3.15 -2.41
N LEU A 98 3.00 3.97 -2.25
CA LEU A 98 3.19 5.43 -2.21
C LEU A 98 4.06 5.85 -1.03
N TRP A 99 3.82 5.29 0.15
CA TRP A 99 4.57 5.59 1.36
C TRP A 99 6.06 5.24 1.20
N GLU A 100 6.36 4.06 0.66
CA GLU A 100 7.72 3.63 0.37
C GLU A 100 8.42 4.55 -0.63
N GLU A 101 7.75 4.93 -1.72
CA GLU A 101 8.33 5.82 -2.73
C GLU A 101 8.55 7.24 -2.20
N PHE A 102 7.65 7.78 -1.37
CA PHE A 102 7.86 9.08 -0.74
C PHE A 102 9.03 9.05 0.24
N LYS A 103 9.09 8.03 1.09
CA LYS A 103 10.20 7.84 2.03
C LYS A 103 11.54 7.71 1.32
N LYS A 104 11.59 6.93 0.23
CA LYS A 104 12.80 6.75 -0.61
C LYS A 104 13.28 8.05 -1.27
N ASN A 105 12.38 9.00 -1.46
CA ASN A 105 12.66 10.30 -2.05
C ASN A 105 12.82 11.42 -1.01
N ASP A 106 12.98 11.07 0.27
CA ASP A 106 13.12 12.00 1.41
C ASP A 106 11.96 13.01 1.52
N ILE A 107 10.74 12.56 1.20
CA ILE A 107 9.52 13.36 1.33
C ILE A 107 8.80 12.95 2.61
N ASN A 108 8.67 13.89 3.54
CA ASN A 108 7.91 13.68 4.76
C ASN A 108 6.41 13.90 4.50
N VAL A 109 5.63 12.83 4.57
CA VAL A 109 4.17 12.88 4.47
C VAL A 109 3.58 12.50 5.82
N ILE A 110 2.52 13.19 6.24
CA ILE A 110 1.83 12.89 7.51
C ILE A 110 0.73 11.85 7.28
N GLY A 111 0.09 11.88 6.12
CA GLY A 111 -1.01 10.98 5.82
C GLY A 111 -1.21 10.79 4.32
N ILE A 112 -1.69 9.61 3.96
CA ILE A 112 -2.22 9.29 2.65
C ILE A 112 -3.62 8.72 2.89
N SER A 113 -4.63 9.32 2.28
CA SER A 113 -6.02 8.87 2.38
C SER A 113 -6.69 8.83 1.01
N GLY A 114 -7.85 8.19 0.94
CA GLY A 114 -8.60 7.99 -0.30
C GLY A 114 -8.18 6.72 -1.05
N THR A 115 -8.69 6.51 -2.27
CA THR A 115 -8.29 5.36 -3.11
C THR A 115 -8.36 5.75 -4.57
N ARG A 116 -9.52 6.28 -4.98
CA ARG A 116 -9.70 6.90 -6.29
C ARG A 116 -9.13 8.32 -6.30
N ASP A 117 -9.48 9.13 -5.31
CA ASP A 117 -8.98 10.48 -5.16
C ASP A 117 -8.05 10.49 -3.96
N ILE A 118 -6.76 10.27 -4.20
CA ILE A 118 -5.76 10.20 -3.14
C ILE A 118 -5.46 11.60 -2.63
N ILE A 119 -5.50 11.77 -1.31
CA ILE A 119 -5.10 12.99 -0.63
C ILE A 119 -3.83 12.69 0.14
N VAL A 120 -2.77 13.44 -0.16
CA VAL A 120 -1.50 13.39 0.57
C VAL A 120 -1.40 14.63 1.46
N SER A 121 -1.37 14.41 2.76
CA SER A 121 -1.22 15.47 3.76
C SER A 121 0.24 15.67 4.12
N ILE A 122 0.69 16.92 4.14
CA ILE A 122 2.04 17.32 4.56
C ILE A 122 1.97 18.34 5.69
N GLU A 123 3.07 18.45 6.45
CA GLU A 123 3.28 19.52 7.43
C GLU A 123 3.86 20.76 6.74
N GLY A 124 3.67 21.92 7.37
CA GLY A 124 4.36 23.14 7.00
C GLY A 124 3.45 24.24 6.47
N SER A 125 4.02 25.07 5.63
CA SER A 125 3.41 26.29 5.08
C SER A 125 2.91 26.09 3.65
N GLU A 126 2.12 27.05 3.17
CA GLU A 126 1.71 27.13 1.76
C GLU A 126 2.91 27.19 0.79
N GLU A 127 4.08 27.63 1.25
CA GLU A 127 5.31 27.62 0.45
C GLU A 127 5.87 26.20 0.31
N ASP A 128 5.93 25.45 1.40
CA ASP A 128 6.35 24.04 1.41
C ASP A 128 5.42 23.19 0.52
N LEU A 129 4.11 23.48 0.56
CA LEU A 129 3.12 22.87 -0.32
C LEU A 129 3.46 23.11 -1.80
N ARG A 130 3.75 24.35 -2.19
CA ARG A 130 4.06 24.69 -3.59
C ARG A 130 5.35 24.02 -4.07
N GLU A 131 6.35 23.90 -3.21
CA GLU A 131 7.64 23.29 -3.54
C GLU A 131 7.52 21.77 -3.73
N VAL A 132 6.88 21.08 -2.78
CA VAL A 132 6.89 19.61 -2.72
C VAL A 132 5.75 18.97 -3.53
N SER A 133 4.63 19.68 -3.74
CA SER A 133 3.45 19.15 -4.46
C SER A 133 3.78 18.59 -5.84
N GLY A 134 4.65 19.25 -6.59
CA GLY A 134 5.04 18.80 -7.93
C GLY A 134 5.71 17.43 -7.91
N LYS A 135 6.62 17.22 -6.93
CA LYS A 135 7.36 15.96 -6.74
C LYS A 135 6.44 14.84 -6.28
N ILE A 136 5.59 15.10 -5.28
CA ILE A 136 4.57 14.14 -4.79
C ILE A 136 3.69 13.69 -5.94
N LYS A 137 3.08 14.63 -6.66
CA LYS A 137 2.17 14.33 -7.79
C LYS A 137 2.86 13.52 -8.89
N SER A 138 4.15 13.77 -9.14
CA SER A 138 4.94 13.02 -10.13
C SER A 138 5.17 11.58 -9.69
N ILE A 139 5.62 11.37 -8.44
CA ILE A 139 5.84 10.04 -7.87
C ILE A 139 4.54 9.24 -7.84
N SER A 140 3.45 9.83 -7.36
CA SER A 140 2.14 9.16 -7.31
C SER A 140 1.66 8.72 -8.69
N ARG A 141 1.74 9.59 -9.71
CA ARG A 141 1.34 9.23 -11.08
C ARG A 141 2.18 8.09 -11.64
N LYS A 142 3.47 8.03 -11.31
CA LYS A 142 4.34 6.91 -11.70
C LYS A 142 3.85 5.61 -11.05
N VAL A 143 3.59 5.61 -9.74
CA VAL A 143 3.05 4.45 -9.03
C VAL A 143 1.72 4.00 -9.61
N PHE A 144 0.80 4.93 -9.89
CA PHE A 144 -0.50 4.62 -10.50
C PHE A 144 -0.32 3.95 -11.86
N SER A 145 0.55 4.51 -12.71
CA SER A 145 0.83 3.93 -14.03
C SER A 145 1.46 2.55 -13.94
N GLU A 146 2.38 2.31 -12.99
CA GLU A 146 3.03 1.01 -12.79
C GLU A 146 2.04 -0.07 -12.35
N LYS A 147 1.07 0.28 -11.50
CA LYS A 147 -0.03 -0.62 -11.10
C LYS A 147 -1.19 -0.66 -12.13
N GLY A 148 -1.10 0.14 -13.19
CA GLY A 148 -2.13 0.25 -14.22
C GLY A 148 -3.41 0.94 -13.77
N TYR A 149 -3.34 1.78 -12.73
CA TYR A 149 -4.47 2.51 -12.14
C TYR A 149 -4.70 3.79 -12.93
N ASP A 150 -5.76 3.82 -13.73
CA ASP A 150 -6.04 4.88 -14.70
C ASP A 150 -7.18 5.82 -14.26
N ALA A 151 -7.88 5.48 -13.17
CA ALA A 151 -8.93 6.31 -12.56
C ALA A 151 -8.45 7.13 -11.36
N THR A 152 -7.27 6.80 -10.82
CA THR A 152 -6.76 7.40 -9.60
C THR A 152 -6.15 8.77 -9.84
N THR A 153 -6.51 9.73 -8.98
CA THR A 153 -5.96 11.09 -8.96
C THR A 153 -5.23 11.35 -7.64
N VAL A 154 -4.45 12.43 -7.58
CA VAL A 154 -3.73 12.82 -6.37
C VAL A 154 -3.81 14.32 -6.14
N GLU A 155 -4.18 14.68 -4.92
CA GLU A 155 -4.14 16.01 -4.36
C GLU A 155 -3.16 16.06 -3.18
N VAL A 156 -2.55 17.21 -2.97
CA VAL A 156 -1.64 17.44 -1.85
C VAL A 156 -2.20 18.60 -1.06
N VAL A 157 -2.35 18.41 0.25
CA VAL A 157 -2.96 19.38 1.16
C VAL A 157 -2.06 19.60 2.37
N LEU A 158 -2.16 20.78 2.98
CA LEU A 158 -1.63 20.99 4.32
C LEU A 158 -2.54 20.30 5.32
N GLN A 159 -1.96 19.65 6.33
CA GLN A 159 -2.74 19.19 7.46
C GLN A 159 -3.36 20.39 8.18
N VAL A 160 -4.69 20.39 8.31
CA VAL A 160 -5.42 21.38 9.08
C VAL A 160 -5.96 20.67 10.31
N ASP A 161 -5.32 20.89 11.45
CA ASP A 161 -5.83 20.46 12.75
C ASP A 161 -6.99 21.37 13.16
N LYS A 162 -8.15 21.19 12.51
CA LYS A 162 -9.41 21.72 13.01
C LYS A 162 -10.15 20.59 13.70
N ILE A 163 -9.89 20.42 14.98
CA ILE A 163 -10.81 19.73 15.88
C ILE A 163 -12.01 20.69 16.01
N PRO A 164 -13.20 20.32 15.51
CA PRO A 164 -14.40 21.11 15.78
C PRO A 164 -14.56 21.21 17.30
N GLN A 165 -14.81 22.41 17.82
CA GLN A 165 -15.21 22.50 19.23
C GLN A 165 -16.59 21.88 19.36
N PRO A 166 -16.79 20.93 20.29
CA PRO A 166 -18.11 20.37 20.55
C PRO A 166 -19.05 21.49 20.99
N SER A 167 -20.30 21.41 20.54
CA SER A 167 -21.37 22.25 21.03
C SER A 167 -21.66 21.96 22.51
N GLU A 168 -22.27 22.91 23.22
CA GLU A 168 -22.68 22.73 24.63
C GLU A 168 -23.58 21.48 24.82
N MET A 169 -24.39 21.14 23.82
CA MET A 169 -25.23 19.94 23.85
C MET A 169 -24.41 18.66 23.71
N GLU A 170 -23.41 18.63 22.83
CA GLU A 170 -22.50 17.49 22.68
C GLU A 170 -21.69 17.27 23.96
N GLU A 171 -21.15 18.33 24.57
CA GLU A 171 -20.45 18.23 25.86
C GLU A 171 -21.34 17.62 26.96
N LYS A 172 -22.62 18.01 27.00
CA LYS A 172 -23.59 17.49 27.97
C LYS A 172 -23.89 16.01 27.76
N LEU A 173 -24.04 15.58 26.50
CA LEU A 173 -24.27 14.19 26.15
C LEU A 173 -23.05 13.33 26.46
N ASP A 174 -21.85 13.84 26.18
CA ASP A 174 -20.59 13.16 26.52
C ASP A 174 -20.46 12.98 28.04
N LEU A 175 -20.75 14.01 28.84
CA LEU A 175 -20.76 13.89 30.30
C LEU A 175 -21.75 12.83 30.81
N ALA A 176 -22.97 12.82 30.26
CA ALA A 176 -23.98 11.82 30.62
C ALA A 176 -23.52 10.40 30.27
N TRP A 177 -22.83 10.23 29.15
CA TRP A 177 -22.29 8.95 28.72
C TRP A 177 -21.12 8.48 29.57
N GLU A 178 -20.19 9.36 29.93
CA GLU A 178 -19.10 9.03 30.86
C GLU A 178 -19.66 8.56 32.20
N GLU A 179 -20.61 9.30 32.79
CA GLU A 179 -21.25 8.91 34.05
C GLU A 179 -22.00 7.57 33.94
N ALA A 180 -22.68 7.33 32.81
CA ALA A 180 -23.37 6.07 32.57
C ALA A 180 -22.36 4.90 32.53
N LYS A 181 -21.22 5.07 31.84
CA LYS A 181 -20.15 4.06 31.81
C LYS A 181 -19.57 3.80 33.19
N GLU A 182 -19.36 4.83 34.01
CA GLU A 182 -18.88 4.67 35.39
C GLU A 182 -19.86 3.84 36.24
N LYS A 183 -21.17 4.16 36.18
CA LYS A 183 -22.21 3.40 36.90
C LYS A 183 -22.30 1.95 36.45
N LEU A 184 -22.23 1.70 35.14
CA LEU A 184 -22.23 0.36 34.57
C LEU A 184 -21.00 -0.43 35.01
N THR A 185 -19.82 0.19 35.02
CA THR A 185 -18.58 -0.42 35.50
C THR A 185 -18.66 -0.77 36.99
N ALA A 186 -19.29 0.09 37.80
CA ALA A 186 -19.48 -0.13 39.23
C ALA A 186 -20.38 -1.35 39.55
N VAL A 187 -21.25 -1.76 38.62
CA VAL A 187 -22.08 -2.97 38.73
C VAL A 187 -21.51 -4.15 37.93
N ASP A 188 -20.21 -4.11 37.60
CA ASP A 188 -19.48 -5.16 36.88
C ASP A 188 -20.07 -5.46 35.49
N VAL A 189 -20.57 -4.44 34.80
CA VAL A 189 -20.98 -4.53 33.39
C VAL A 189 -19.83 -4.05 32.50
N THR A 190 -19.41 -4.90 31.56
CA THR A 190 -18.42 -4.53 30.55
C THR A 190 -19.12 -3.94 29.32
N ILE A 191 -18.75 -2.71 28.96
CA ILE A 191 -19.14 -2.08 27.69
C ILE A 191 -18.01 -2.27 26.68
N LEU A 192 -18.33 -2.84 25.51
CA LEU A 192 -17.37 -3.08 24.43
C LEU A 192 -17.18 -1.84 23.56
N SER A 193 -18.31 -1.20 23.23
CA SER A 193 -18.36 0.08 22.54
C SER A 193 -19.70 0.72 22.85
N GLY A 194 -19.76 2.04 22.73
CA GLY A 194 -21.02 2.73 22.66
C GLY A 194 -20.86 4.09 22.02
N GLY A 195 -21.95 4.58 21.46
CA GLY A 195 -21.99 5.84 20.76
C GLY A 195 -23.32 6.54 21.01
N ILE A 196 -23.26 7.86 20.97
CA ILE A 196 -24.42 8.73 21.07
C ILE A 196 -24.66 9.32 19.69
N SER A 197 -25.91 9.42 19.28
CA SER A 197 -26.29 10.15 18.07
C SER A 197 -27.44 11.08 18.41
N LEU A 198 -27.30 12.34 18.02
CA LEU A 198 -28.35 13.35 18.06
C LEU A 198 -28.96 13.43 16.67
N GLU A 199 -30.27 13.27 16.56
CA GLU A 199 -30.95 13.42 15.27
C GLU A 199 -30.96 14.90 14.83
N PRO A 200 -30.61 15.22 13.57
CA PRO A 200 -30.64 16.60 13.09
C PRO A 200 -32.02 17.24 13.28
N ASP A 201 -32.05 18.48 13.75
CA ASP A 201 -33.27 19.27 13.99
C ASP A 201 -34.26 18.65 15.01
N SER A 202 -33.78 17.76 15.88
CA SER A 202 -34.56 17.07 16.90
C SER A 202 -33.82 17.02 18.25
N ASP A 203 -34.57 16.94 19.35
CA ASP A 203 -34.03 16.65 20.69
C ASP A 203 -33.90 15.13 20.93
N HIS A 204 -34.21 14.30 19.92
CA HIS A 204 -34.14 12.85 20.01
C HIS A 204 -32.68 12.38 20.02
N VAL A 205 -32.31 11.69 21.08
CA VAL A 205 -31.00 11.10 21.28
C VAL A 205 -31.10 9.59 21.18
N SER A 206 -30.23 8.96 20.42
CA SER A 206 -30.07 7.51 20.43
C SER A 206 -28.71 7.12 20.99
N VAL A 207 -28.71 6.21 21.96
CA VAL A 207 -27.49 5.61 22.52
C VAL A 207 -27.44 4.15 22.11
N GLU A 208 -26.41 3.80 21.34
CA GLU A 208 -26.17 2.43 20.90
C GLU A 208 -25.01 1.86 21.70
N VAL A 209 -25.21 0.68 22.31
CA VAL A 209 -24.22 0.08 23.21
C VAL A 209 -24.02 -1.39 22.86
N SER A 210 -22.76 -1.76 22.64
CA SER A 210 -22.34 -3.14 22.48
C SER A 210 -21.86 -3.73 23.80
N ILE A 211 -22.43 -4.88 24.15
CA ILE A 211 -22.12 -5.65 25.36
C ILE A 211 -21.71 -7.08 24.98
N PRO A 212 -20.90 -7.77 25.79
CA PRO A 212 -20.54 -9.17 25.54
C PRO A 212 -21.79 -10.04 25.35
N ALA A 213 -21.71 -11.05 24.48
CA ALA A 213 -22.81 -12.00 24.28
C ALA A 213 -23.20 -12.78 25.55
N SER A 214 -22.28 -12.90 26.50
CA SER A 214 -22.51 -13.50 27.82
C SER A 214 -23.26 -12.57 28.78
N GLU A 215 -23.40 -11.28 28.47
CA GLU A 215 -24.09 -10.32 29.33
C GLU A 215 -25.61 -10.48 29.22
N SER A 216 -26.24 -10.76 30.35
CA SER A 216 -27.68 -11.07 30.44
C SER A 216 -28.50 -9.93 31.06
N ARG A 217 -27.86 -8.97 31.74
CA ARG A 217 -28.50 -7.87 32.48
C ARG A 217 -28.98 -6.72 31.59
N LYS A 218 -29.53 -7.02 30.41
CA LYS A 218 -29.87 -6.01 29.37
C LYS A 218 -30.81 -4.90 29.87
N GLU A 219 -31.87 -5.27 30.58
CA GLU A 219 -32.85 -4.29 31.09
C GLU A 219 -32.25 -3.37 32.17
N GLU A 220 -31.38 -3.92 33.02
CA GLU A 220 -30.66 -3.14 34.04
C GLU A 220 -29.72 -2.13 33.37
N ILE A 221 -28.96 -2.55 32.36
CA ILE A 221 -28.06 -1.69 31.58
C ILE A 221 -28.85 -0.55 30.93
N LYS A 222 -29.97 -0.90 30.27
CA LYS A 222 -30.86 0.09 29.63
C LYS A 222 -31.37 1.11 30.65
N THR A 223 -31.80 0.65 31.82
CA THR A 223 -32.30 1.50 32.89
C THR A 223 -31.23 2.47 33.42
N ILE A 224 -30.01 1.99 33.67
CA ILE A 224 -28.89 2.83 34.15
C ILE A 224 -28.57 3.95 33.17
N ILE A 225 -28.51 3.63 31.86
CA ILE A 225 -28.26 4.61 30.81
C ILE A 225 -29.39 5.63 30.77
N GLN A 226 -30.65 5.16 30.70
CA GLN A 226 -31.83 6.04 30.65
C GLN A 226 -31.88 7.03 31.82
N GLN A 227 -31.73 6.53 33.05
CA GLN A 227 -31.76 7.37 34.24
C GLN A 227 -30.62 8.39 34.27
N THR A 228 -29.42 8.01 33.81
CA THR A 228 -28.28 8.92 33.80
C THR A 228 -28.48 10.05 32.80
N PHE A 229 -28.94 9.74 31.59
CA PHE A 229 -29.23 10.75 30.57
C PHE A 229 -30.40 11.66 30.97
N GLU A 230 -31.40 11.13 31.69
CA GLU A 230 -32.51 11.93 32.22
C GLU A 230 -32.05 12.93 33.31
N VAL A 231 -31.12 12.54 34.18
CA VAL A 231 -30.49 13.46 35.17
C VAL A 231 -29.76 14.60 34.47
N HIS A 232 -29.12 14.31 33.34
CA HIS A 232 -28.53 15.32 32.46
C HIS A 232 -29.55 15.97 31.53
N GLY A 233 -30.85 15.87 31.81
CA GLY A 233 -31.92 16.62 31.13
C GLY A 233 -32.22 16.18 29.70
N THR A 234 -31.81 14.97 29.29
CA THR A 234 -32.20 14.34 28.02
C THR A 234 -33.54 13.64 28.23
N LYS A 235 -34.59 14.09 27.53
CA LYS A 235 -35.97 13.58 27.74
C LYS A 235 -36.41 12.56 26.70
N ASP A 236 -35.89 12.66 25.49
CA ASP A 236 -36.22 11.76 24.39
C ASP A 236 -35.00 10.92 24.04
N LEU A 237 -34.94 9.72 24.62
CA LEU A 237 -33.80 8.82 24.53
C LEU A 237 -34.23 7.43 24.08
N ASP A 238 -33.68 6.97 22.95
CA ASP A 238 -33.68 5.56 22.58
C ASP A 238 -32.36 4.90 22.99
N VAL A 239 -32.45 3.73 23.64
CA VAL A 239 -31.26 2.95 24.03
C VAL A 239 -31.34 1.59 23.36
N LYS A 240 -30.38 1.33 22.47
CA LYS A 240 -30.26 0.08 21.72
C LYS A 240 -29.07 -0.71 22.24
N LEU A 241 -29.33 -1.93 22.68
CA LEU A 241 -28.31 -2.85 23.14
C LEU A 241 -28.04 -3.94 22.11
N GLN A 242 -26.77 -4.09 21.75
CA GLN A 242 -26.30 -5.16 20.88
C GLN A 242 -25.43 -6.13 21.67
N SER A 243 -25.77 -7.41 21.65
CA SER A 243 -24.91 -8.48 22.18
C SER A 243 -23.88 -8.87 21.13
N VAL A 244 -22.61 -8.86 21.50
CA VAL A 244 -21.48 -9.09 20.59
C VAL A 244 -20.57 -10.19 21.15
N ASP A 245 -20.31 -11.20 20.33
CA ASP A 245 -19.20 -12.12 20.55
C ASP A 245 -17.93 -11.45 20.00
N VAL A 246 -17.13 -10.87 20.91
CA VAL A 246 -15.98 -10.01 20.57
C VAL A 246 -14.98 -10.74 19.69
N GLU A 247 -14.63 -11.97 20.07
CA GLU A 247 -13.60 -12.73 19.37
C GLU A 247 -14.10 -13.15 17.98
N LYS A 248 -15.35 -13.59 17.88
CA LYS A 248 -15.94 -13.96 16.61
C LYS A 248 -16.10 -12.77 15.68
N GLU A 249 -16.62 -11.64 16.16
CA GLU A 249 -16.81 -10.43 15.34
C GLU A 249 -15.48 -9.79 14.96
N LYS A 250 -14.47 -9.80 15.85
CA LYS A 250 -13.13 -9.31 15.51
C LYS A 250 -12.50 -10.17 14.42
N ALA A 251 -12.53 -11.50 14.55
CA ALA A 251 -11.99 -12.40 13.54
C ALA A 251 -12.70 -12.22 12.18
N ARG A 252 -14.04 -12.15 12.18
CA ARG A 252 -14.85 -11.92 10.99
C ARG A 252 -14.57 -10.56 10.35
N SER A 253 -14.54 -9.49 11.15
CA SER A 253 -14.26 -8.12 10.69
C SER A 253 -12.85 -8.02 10.10
N THR A 254 -11.83 -8.57 10.76
CA THR A 254 -10.46 -8.62 10.22
C THR A 254 -10.41 -9.37 8.89
N ALA A 255 -11.05 -10.55 8.81
CA ALA A 255 -11.09 -11.33 7.57
C ALA A 255 -11.73 -10.56 6.42
N TRP A 256 -12.89 -9.93 6.65
CA TRP A 256 -13.61 -9.19 5.62
C TRP A 256 -12.96 -7.85 5.25
N ASN A 257 -12.37 -7.13 6.20
CA ASN A 257 -11.73 -5.85 5.94
C ASN A 257 -10.61 -5.96 4.90
N GLU A 258 -9.79 -7.01 4.96
CA GLU A 258 -8.73 -7.23 3.98
C GLU A 258 -9.29 -7.46 2.56
N LEU A 259 -10.40 -8.19 2.46
CA LEU A 259 -11.09 -8.43 1.19
C LEU A 259 -11.76 -7.15 0.68
N PHE A 260 -12.34 -6.34 1.57
CA PHE A 260 -12.91 -5.04 1.22
C PHE A 260 -11.83 -4.11 0.68
N GLN A 261 -10.67 -4.01 1.31
CA GLN A 261 -9.56 -3.18 0.81
C GLN A 261 -9.13 -3.62 -0.60
N THR A 262 -9.06 -4.93 -0.85
CA THR A 262 -8.73 -5.47 -2.17
C THR A 262 -9.76 -5.07 -3.22
N MET A 263 -11.06 -5.20 -2.92
CA MET A 263 -12.13 -4.81 -3.84
C MET A 263 -12.17 -3.29 -4.05
N ILE A 264 -11.99 -2.50 -2.99
CA ILE A 264 -11.93 -1.05 -3.03
C ILE A 264 -10.79 -0.62 -3.95
N GLU A 265 -9.57 -1.12 -3.72
CA GLU A 265 -8.41 -0.78 -4.55
C GLU A 265 -8.63 -1.23 -6.01
N GLY A 266 -9.02 -2.49 -6.25
CA GLY A 266 -9.15 -2.99 -7.62
C GLY A 266 -10.26 -2.35 -8.43
N LEU A 267 -11.40 -2.06 -7.82
CA LEU A 267 -12.56 -1.56 -8.56
C LEU A 267 -12.54 -0.04 -8.71
N MET A 268 -12.08 0.70 -7.69
CA MET A 268 -12.15 2.17 -7.70
C MET A 268 -11.01 2.83 -8.48
N THR A 269 -9.89 2.14 -8.67
CA THR A 269 -8.69 2.67 -9.34
C THR A 269 -8.70 2.47 -10.87
N LYS A 270 -9.70 1.76 -11.40
CA LYS A 270 -9.86 1.45 -12.84
C LYS A 270 -11.08 2.13 -13.44
N LYS A 271 -10.89 2.86 -14.55
CA LYS A 271 -11.97 3.63 -15.21
C LYS A 271 -13.04 2.73 -15.79
N GLU A 272 -12.66 1.54 -16.24
CA GLU A 272 -13.57 0.60 -16.91
C GLU A 272 -14.74 0.16 -16.02
N TYR A 273 -14.54 0.06 -14.69
CA TYR A 273 -15.62 -0.31 -13.76
C TYR A 273 -16.53 0.86 -13.39
N GLN A 274 -16.08 2.11 -13.58
CA GLN A 274 -16.87 3.31 -13.25
C GLN A 274 -17.38 3.34 -11.79
N VAL A 275 -16.65 2.71 -10.87
CA VAL A 275 -17.01 2.68 -9.45
C VAL A 275 -16.69 4.03 -8.81
N THR A 276 -17.68 4.57 -8.11
CA THR A 276 -17.62 5.86 -7.41
C THR A 276 -17.66 5.69 -5.89
N GLY A 277 -18.01 4.52 -5.39
CA GLY A 277 -17.97 4.23 -3.97
C GLY A 277 -18.18 2.76 -3.65
N PHE A 278 -17.76 2.39 -2.45
CA PHE A 278 -17.92 1.07 -1.86
C PHE A 278 -18.60 1.22 -0.51
N GLY A 279 -19.52 0.31 -0.19
CA GLY A 279 -20.14 0.21 1.11
C GLY A 279 -20.36 -1.24 1.47
N TYR A 280 -20.54 -1.52 2.75
CA TYR A 280 -20.92 -2.84 3.21
C TYR A 280 -21.83 -2.74 4.44
N SER A 281 -22.58 -3.80 4.71
CA SER A 281 -23.33 -3.93 5.95
C SER A 281 -23.40 -5.38 6.40
N PHE A 282 -22.98 -5.64 7.64
CA PHE A 282 -23.16 -6.94 8.29
C PHE A 282 -24.60 -7.16 8.80
N SER A 283 -25.46 -6.14 8.74
CA SER A 283 -26.84 -6.18 9.23
C SER A 283 -27.84 -5.51 8.26
N PRO A 284 -28.98 -6.14 7.97
CA PRO A 284 -29.32 -7.53 8.32
C PRO A 284 -28.43 -8.52 7.55
N PRO A 285 -28.20 -9.74 8.08
CA PRO A 285 -27.54 -10.81 7.32
C PRO A 285 -28.38 -11.22 6.10
N PRO A 286 -27.76 -11.73 5.02
CA PRO A 286 -26.32 -11.94 4.84
C PRO A 286 -25.54 -10.63 4.67
N LEU A 287 -24.21 -10.67 4.74
CA LEU A 287 -23.37 -9.50 4.50
C LEU A 287 -23.74 -8.86 3.15
N GLN A 288 -24.04 -7.58 3.15
CA GLN A 288 -24.26 -6.81 1.93
C GLN A 288 -22.97 -6.15 1.50
N ILE A 289 -22.56 -6.36 0.25
CA ILE A 289 -21.48 -5.64 -0.44
C ILE A 289 -22.15 -4.71 -1.45
N ILE A 290 -21.94 -3.41 -1.31
CA ILE A 290 -22.63 -2.38 -2.07
C ILE A 290 -21.60 -1.63 -2.92
N ILE A 291 -21.72 -1.75 -4.25
CA ILE A 291 -20.88 -1.03 -5.20
C ILE A 291 -21.70 0.11 -5.81
N LYS A 292 -21.25 1.35 -5.65
CA LYS A 292 -21.85 2.53 -6.27
C LYS A 292 -21.11 2.85 -7.56
N THR A 293 -21.84 3.11 -8.64
CA THR A 293 -21.25 3.37 -9.96
C THR A 293 -21.76 4.67 -10.56
N SER A 294 -21.08 5.17 -11.60
CA SER A 294 -21.62 6.23 -12.47
C SER A 294 -22.42 5.69 -13.67
N ILE A 295 -22.70 4.38 -13.72
CA ILE A 295 -23.44 3.74 -14.82
C ILE A 295 -24.92 4.16 -14.74
N LYS A 296 -25.47 4.61 -15.87
CA LYS A 296 -26.90 4.93 -15.98
C LYS A 296 -27.72 3.68 -16.25
N GLU A 297 -28.96 3.65 -15.76
CA GLU A 297 -29.89 2.56 -16.11
C GLU A 297 -30.16 2.49 -17.61
N SER A 298 -30.17 3.63 -18.31
CA SER A 298 -30.36 3.69 -19.75
C SER A 298 -29.08 3.43 -20.58
N ASP A 299 -27.95 3.10 -19.94
CA ASP A 299 -26.71 2.79 -20.65
C ASP A 299 -26.88 1.50 -21.49
N PRO A 300 -26.68 1.53 -22.81
CA PRO A 300 -26.87 0.36 -23.67
C PRO A 300 -25.93 -0.79 -23.31
N ASP A 301 -24.76 -0.50 -22.74
CA ASP A 301 -23.75 -1.49 -22.34
C ASP A 301 -23.84 -1.82 -20.85
N ARG A 302 -24.91 -1.42 -20.15
CA ARG A 302 -25.09 -1.61 -18.70
C ARG A 302 -24.86 -3.06 -18.28
N ILE A 303 -25.46 -4.01 -19.01
CA ILE A 303 -25.38 -5.45 -18.69
C ILE A 303 -23.92 -5.92 -18.71
N GLU A 304 -23.16 -5.51 -19.74
CA GLU A 304 -21.75 -5.89 -19.86
C GLU A 304 -20.90 -5.23 -18.77
N LYS A 305 -21.06 -3.92 -18.55
CA LYS A 305 -20.32 -3.17 -17.54
C LYS A 305 -20.56 -3.70 -16.12
N VAL A 306 -21.82 -3.95 -15.77
CA VAL A 306 -22.21 -4.54 -14.48
C VAL A 306 -21.69 -5.97 -14.36
N GLY A 307 -21.86 -6.78 -15.41
CA GLY A 307 -21.44 -8.19 -15.41
C GLY A 307 -19.93 -8.37 -15.20
N ARG A 308 -19.10 -7.44 -15.67
CA ARG A 308 -17.65 -7.44 -15.37
C ARG A 308 -17.37 -7.28 -13.88
N ILE A 309 -17.97 -6.27 -13.24
CA ILE A 309 -17.83 -6.03 -11.80
C ILE A 309 -18.29 -7.25 -11.00
N GLU A 310 -19.45 -7.82 -11.35
CA GLU A 310 -19.96 -9.02 -10.68
C GLU A 310 -19.02 -10.20 -10.84
N THR A 311 -18.53 -10.44 -12.05
CA THR A 311 -17.65 -11.56 -12.35
C THR A 311 -16.36 -11.46 -11.55
N ASP A 312 -15.72 -10.29 -11.51
CA ASP A 312 -14.45 -10.13 -10.80
C ASP A 312 -14.61 -10.30 -9.30
N ILE A 313 -15.67 -9.72 -8.70
CA ILE A 313 -15.98 -9.89 -7.27
C ILE A 313 -16.30 -11.36 -6.97
N GLN A 314 -17.14 -12.01 -7.78
CA GLN A 314 -17.53 -13.40 -7.55
C GLN A 314 -16.33 -14.34 -7.69
N GLN A 315 -15.52 -14.20 -8.73
CA GLN A 315 -14.32 -15.03 -8.91
C GLN A 315 -13.34 -14.88 -7.74
N PHE A 316 -13.19 -13.67 -7.21
CA PHE A 316 -12.36 -13.42 -6.05
C PHE A 316 -12.91 -14.07 -4.79
N LEU A 317 -14.17 -13.76 -4.46
CA LEU A 317 -14.80 -14.23 -3.23
C LEU A 317 -15.04 -15.74 -3.23
N GLN A 318 -15.22 -16.38 -4.39
CA GLN A 318 -15.39 -17.83 -4.53
C GLN A 318 -14.07 -18.60 -4.58
N SER A 319 -12.92 -17.93 -4.55
CA SER A 319 -11.63 -18.62 -4.49
C SER A 319 -11.49 -19.44 -3.20
N ASP A 320 -10.82 -20.59 -3.28
CA ASP A 320 -10.65 -21.51 -2.13
C ASP A 320 -9.99 -20.83 -0.92
N GLU A 321 -9.04 -19.94 -1.18
CA GLU A 321 -8.34 -19.17 -0.16
C GLU A 321 -9.30 -18.22 0.57
N VAL A 322 -10.06 -17.41 -0.19
CA VAL A 322 -11.01 -16.46 0.39
C VAL A 322 -12.13 -17.18 1.11
N GLN A 323 -12.69 -18.25 0.53
CA GLN A 323 -13.76 -19.04 1.14
C GLN A 323 -13.34 -19.68 2.47
N LYS A 324 -12.08 -20.13 2.58
CA LYS A 324 -11.53 -20.60 3.87
C LYS A 324 -11.41 -19.45 4.87
N LYS A 325 -10.97 -18.28 4.43
CA LYS A 325 -10.77 -17.10 5.28
C LYS A 325 -12.06 -16.56 5.88
N ILE A 326 -13.15 -16.53 5.10
CA ILE A 326 -14.47 -16.07 5.55
C ILE A 326 -15.36 -17.19 6.07
N ASN A 327 -14.83 -18.41 6.27
CA ASN A 327 -15.59 -19.58 6.71
C ASN A 327 -16.86 -19.85 5.87
N LYS A 328 -16.77 -19.65 4.55
CA LYS A 328 -17.88 -19.82 3.59
C LYS A 328 -19.13 -19.00 3.92
N GLU A 329 -18.95 -17.85 4.54
CA GLU A 329 -20.04 -16.94 4.84
C GLU A 329 -20.75 -16.45 3.57
N GLU A 330 -22.08 -16.45 3.60
CA GLU A 330 -22.92 -15.95 2.50
C GLU A 330 -22.89 -14.42 2.43
N TYR A 331 -22.96 -13.89 1.21
CA TYR A 331 -23.01 -12.46 0.95
C TYR A 331 -24.00 -12.13 -0.17
N GLN A 332 -24.46 -10.88 -0.18
CA GLN A 332 -25.26 -10.30 -1.24
C GLN A 332 -24.50 -9.16 -1.90
N LEU A 333 -24.28 -9.26 -3.21
CA LEU A 333 -23.72 -8.18 -4.02
C LEU A 333 -24.83 -7.29 -4.57
N VAL A 334 -24.76 -5.99 -4.28
CA VAL A 334 -25.69 -4.96 -4.75
C VAL A 334 -24.91 -3.91 -5.53
N ILE A 335 -25.14 -3.83 -6.83
CA ILE A 335 -24.53 -2.79 -7.69
C ILE A 335 -25.57 -1.72 -7.94
N ARG A 336 -25.25 -0.47 -7.59
CA ARG A 336 -26.13 0.70 -7.73
C ARG A 336 -25.72 1.57 -8.91
N SER A 337 -26.73 2.05 -9.64
CA SER A 337 -26.58 3.04 -10.70
C SER A 337 -26.14 4.39 -10.15
N LYS A 338 -25.87 5.32 -11.07
CA LYS A 338 -25.67 6.74 -10.77
C LYS A 338 -26.83 7.33 -9.93
N ASP A 339 -28.06 6.87 -10.18
CA ASP A 339 -29.28 7.38 -9.55
C ASP A 339 -29.64 6.59 -8.26
N GLY A 340 -28.81 5.61 -7.88
CA GLY A 340 -28.93 4.86 -6.62
C GLY A 340 -29.74 3.57 -6.69
N ASN A 341 -30.36 3.26 -7.82
CA ASN A 341 -31.15 2.04 -8.00
C ASN A 341 -30.25 0.82 -8.23
N LYS A 342 -30.71 -0.36 -7.82
CA LYS A 342 -30.03 -1.64 -8.09
C LYS A 342 -30.08 -1.96 -9.59
N ILE A 343 -28.93 -2.27 -10.18
CA ILE A 343 -28.78 -2.54 -11.62
C ILE A 343 -28.22 -3.93 -11.96
N ASN A 344 -28.10 -4.79 -10.95
CA ASN A 344 -27.76 -6.20 -11.10
C ASN A 344 -28.90 -7.14 -10.67
#